data_AF-A0A031LNS9-F1
#
_entry.id   AF-A0A031LNS9-F1
#
_cell.length_a   1.000
_cell.length_b   1.000
_cell.length_c   1.000
_cell.angle_alpha   90.00
_cell.angle_beta   90.00
_cell.angle_gamma   90.00
#
_symmetry.space_group_name_H-M   'P 1'
#
loop_
_entity.id
_entity.type
_entity.pdbx_description
1 polymer ?
#
loop_
_entity_poly.entity_id
_entity_poly.type
_entity_poly.pdbx_seq_one_letter_code
_entity_poly.pdbx_strand_id
1 'polypeptide(L)'
;MERKIYFYDKEKYFPLIKQFLRERGINVIDVRLCKYMEVDAEGNVEDILGKANFIVDTKNLEEGNFFYLFSEGRFWEAHESLEKIWRTKDGKEKDFQQSLILIATAMLKYCKGEKDIAFKLIMNAREILGKTTNNELLEFLKNIIVQK
;
A
#
# COMPACT_ATOMS: atom_id res chain seq x y z
N MET A 1 -13.00 7.35 16.59
CA MET A 1 -12.63 5.94 16.36
C MET A 1 -11.29 5.89 15.65
N GLU A 2 -10.48 4.86 15.89
CA GLU A 2 -9.17 4.75 15.23
C GLU A 2 -9.31 4.11 13.85
N ARG A 3 -8.58 4.67 12.87
CA ARG A 3 -8.51 4.17 11.50
C ARG A 3 -7.65 2.91 11.48
N LYS A 4 -8.22 1.82 10.96
CA LYS A 4 -7.57 0.52 10.82
C LYS A 4 -7.79 -0.02 9.42
N ILE A 5 -6.90 -0.90 8.97
CA ILE A 5 -7.06 -1.66 7.73
C ILE A 5 -7.26 -3.12 8.11
N TYR A 6 -8.41 -3.65 7.69
CA TYR A 6 -8.82 -5.02 7.93
C TYR A 6 -8.56 -5.84 6.67
N PHE A 7 -7.85 -6.96 6.81
CA PHE A 7 -7.51 -7.84 5.71
C PHE A 7 -8.34 -9.11 5.78
N TYR A 8 -9.07 -9.40 4.71
CA TYR A 8 -9.91 -10.58 4.58
C TYR A 8 -9.53 -11.38 3.33
N ASP A 9 -9.88 -12.66 3.32
CA ASP A 9 -9.86 -13.45 2.10
C ASP A 9 -10.74 -12.80 1.02
N LYS A 10 -10.25 -12.81 -0.23
CA LYS A 10 -10.91 -12.15 -1.36
C LYS A 10 -12.32 -12.70 -1.62
N GLU A 11 -12.59 -13.93 -1.21
CA GLU A 11 -13.87 -14.61 -1.30
C GLU A 11 -14.96 -13.93 -0.46
N LYS A 12 -14.58 -13.14 0.56
CA LYS A 12 -15.51 -12.30 1.33
C LYS A 12 -15.97 -11.06 0.56
N TYR A 13 -15.34 -10.74 -0.58
CA TYR A 13 -15.73 -9.58 -1.37
C TYR A 13 -17.09 -9.79 -2.04
N PHE A 14 -17.88 -8.72 -2.04
CA PHE A 14 -19.08 -8.61 -2.86
C PHE A 14 -19.24 -7.17 -3.38
N PRO A 15 -19.90 -6.99 -4.54
CA PRO A 15 -20.23 -5.66 -5.04
C PRO A 15 -20.99 -4.84 -3.98
N LEU A 16 -20.73 -3.53 -3.91
CA LEU A 16 -21.34 -2.60 -2.95
C LEU A 16 -20.93 -2.78 -1.47
N ILE A 17 -19.92 -3.60 -1.14
CA ILE A 17 -19.44 -3.75 0.23
C ILE A 17 -19.16 -2.41 0.95
N LYS A 18 -18.64 -1.42 0.21
CA LYS A 18 -18.40 -0.07 0.75
C LYS A 18 -19.69 0.61 1.22
N GLN A 19 -20.76 0.51 0.43
CA GLN A 19 -22.08 1.04 0.80
C GLN A 19 -22.70 0.22 1.95
N PHE A 20 -22.64 -1.11 1.85
CA PHE A 20 -23.18 -2.03 2.85
C PHE A 20 -22.62 -1.77 4.27
N LEU A 21 -21.32 -1.50 4.38
CA LEU A 21 -20.65 -1.16 5.63
C LEU A 21 -21.05 0.23 6.14
N ARG A 22 -21.15 1.22 5.24
CA ARG A 22 -21.54 2.60 5.59
C ARG A 22 -22.97 2.68 6.12
N GLU A 23 -23.89 1.92 5.53
CA GLU A 23 -25.28 1.81 6.00
C GLU A 23 -25.40 1.21 7.42
N ARG A 24 -24.35 0.54 7.89
CA ARG A 24 -24.24 -0.03 9.25
C ARG A 24 -23.39 0.82 10.19
N GLY A 25 -23.12 2.07 9.81
CA GLY A 25 -22.44 3.05 10.66
C GLY A 25 -20.91 3.00 10.63
N ILE A 26 -20.30 2.21 9.74
CA ILE A 26 -18.84 2.21 9.56
C ILE A 26 -18.42 3.34 8.62
N ASN A 27 -17.46 4.17 9.06
CA ASN A 27 -16.84 5.16 8.20
C ASN A 27 -15.78 4.49 7.31
N VAL A 28 -16.20 3.95 6.17
CA VAL A 28 -15.29 3.31 5.21
C VAL A 28 -14.61 4.36 4.32
N ILE A 29 -13.28 4.43 4.42
CA ILE A 29 -12.40 5.30 3.64
C ILE A 29 -12.20 4.66 2.27
N ASP A 30 -11.80 3.39 2.23
CA ASP A 30 -11.58 2.68 0.97
C ASP A 30 -11.74 1.17 1.09
N VAL A 31 -11.95 0.52 -0.05
CA VAL A 31 -11.93 -0.95 -0.17
C VAL A 31 -11.11 -1.30 -1.40
N ARG A 32 -10.14 -2.20 -1.24
CA ARG A 32 -9.19 -2.58 -2.29
C ARG A 32 -9.16 -4.09 -2.41
N LEU A 33 -9.14 -4.59 -3.65
CA LEU A 33 -9.19 -6.02 -3.93
C LEU A 33 -7.94 -6.45 -4.72
N CYS A 34 -7.01 -7.10 -4.03
CA CYS A 34 -5.78 -7.67 -4.61
C CYS A 34 -5.51 -9.06 -4.03
N LYS A 35 -4.40 -9.26 -3.30
CA LYS A 35 -4.12 -10.52 -2.58
C LYS A 35 -5.20 -10.77 -1.53
N TYR A 36 -5.58 -9.70 -0.84
CA TYR A 36 -6.68 -9.67 0.13
C TYR A 36 -7.79 -8.73 -0.35
N MET A 37 -8.96 -8.88 0.26
CA MET A 37 -9.90 -7.78 0.38
C MET A 37 -9.46 -6.90 1.56
N GLU A 38 -8.95 -5.72 1.26
CA GLU A 38 -8.60 -4.71 2.27
C GLU A 38 -9.80 -3.80 2.50
N VAL A 39 -10.15 -3.59 3.77
CA VAL A 39 -11.15 -2.60 4.18
C VAL A 39 -10.46 -1.56 5.07
N ASP A 40 -10.31 -0.36 4.55
CA ASP A 40 -9.73 0.79 5.22
C ASP A 40 -10.87 1.63 5.81
N ALA A 41 -10.97 1.66 7.13
CA ALA A 41 -12.13 2.23 7.81
C ALA A 41 -11.80 2.76 9.20
N GLU A 42 -12.62 3.70 9.65
CA GLU A 42 -12.74 4.04 11.06
C GLU A 42 -13.97 3.31 11.64
N GLY A 43 -13.71 2.47 12.64
CA GLY A 43 -14.74 1.66 13.29
C GLY A 43 -14.46 0.17 13.22
N ASN A 44 -15.24 -0.60 13.98
CA ASN A 44 -15.01 -2.03 14.12
C ASN A 44 -15.68 -2.82 12.99
N VAL A 45 -14.92 -3.09 11.92
CA VAL A 45 -15.42 -3.86 10.76
C VAL A 45 -15.73 -5.31 11.13
N GLU A 46 -15.05 -5.88 12.13
CA GLU A 46 -15.27 -7.28 12.54
C GLU A 46 -16.67 -7.51 13.13
N ASP A 47 -17.31 -6.49 13.70
CA ASP A 47 -18.70 -6.59 14.19
C ASP A 47 -19.70 -6.89 13.06
N ILE A 48 -19.31 -6.65 11.79
CA ILE A 48 -20.16 -6.83 10.62
C ILE A 48 -19.66 -7.98 9.73
N LEU A 49 -18.36 -8.02 9.44
CA LEU A 49 -17.78 -9.00 8.51
C LEU A 49 -17.17 -10.23 9.21
N GLY A 50 -17.23 -10.26 10.54
CA GLY A 50 -16.54 -11.23 11.38
C GLY A 50 -15.03 -11.02 11.40
N LYS A 51 -14.32 -11.98 12.01
CA LYS A 51 -12.88 -11.91 12.23
C LYS A 51 -12.09 -11.69 10.92
N ALA A 52 -11.19 -10.72 10.92
CA ALA A 52 -10.22 -10.47 9.88
C ALA A 52 -9.03 -11.42 10.01
N ASN A 53 -8.33 -11.67 8.89
CA ASN A 53 -7.11 -12.48 8.90
C ASN A 53 -6.03 -11.79 9.73
N PHE A 54 -5.92 -10.47 9.56
CA PHE A 54 -5.11 -9.57 10.38
C PHE A 54 -5.62 -8.14 10.24
N ILE A 55 -5.24 -7.29 11.19
CA ILE A 55 -5.65 -5.89 11.27
C ILE A 55 -4.41 -5.04 11.46
N VAL A 56 -4.34 -3.95 10.71
CA VAL A 56 -3.24 -2.97 10.78
C VAL A 56 -3.77 -1.68 11.37
N ASP A 57 -3.10 -1.20 12.42
CA ASP A 57 -3.33 0.13 12.97
C ASP A 57 -2.54 1.15 12.17
N THR A 58 -3.24 2.10 11.56
CA THR A 58 -2.62 3.11 10.70
C THR A 58 -1.72 4.09 11.45
N LYS A 59 -1.88 4.22 12.78
CA LYS A 59 -1.00 5.06 13.62
C LYS A 59 0.24 4.33 14.08
N ASN A 60 0.12 3.02 14.31
CA ASN A 60 1.17 2.16 14.85
C ASN A 60 1.68 1.21 13.78
N LEU A 61 2.07 1.77 12.64
CA LEU A 61 2.74 1.02 11.59
C LEU A 61 4.09 0.53 12.11
N GLU A 62 4.25 -0.78 12.20
CA GLU A 62 5.59 -1.37 12.30
C GLU A 62 6.42 -0.90 11.11
N GLU A 63 7.70 -0.60 11.35
CA GLU A 63 8.66 -0.31 10.29
C GLU A 63 8.95 -1.59 9.51
N GLY A 64 7.99 -2.01 8.69
CA GLY A 64 8.12 -3.19 7.85
C GLY A 64 9.06 -2.91 6.70
N ASN A 65 9.92 -3.88 6.40
CA ASN A 65 10.73 -3.86 5.18
C ASN A 65 9.80 -3.74 3.96
N PHE A 66 10.01 -2.71 3.13
CA PHE A 66 9.21 -2.45 1.93
C PHE A 66 9.00 -3.71 1.07
N PHE A 67 10.05 -4.50 0.82
CA PHE A 67 9.95 -5.68 -0.04
C PHE A 67 9.01 -6.73 0.52
N TYR A 68 9.06 -6.94 1.85
CA TYR A 68 8.17 -7.87 2.52
C TYR A 68 6.71 -7.40 2.44
N LEU A 69 6.43 -6.15 2.79
CA LEU A 69 5.07 -5.59 2.72
C LEU A 69 4.53 -5.64 1.28
N PHE A 70 5.36 -5.27 0.30
CA PHE A 70 5.00 -5.25 -1.10
C PHE A 70 4.72 -6.67 -1.63
N SER A 71 5.55 -7.66 -1.31
CA SER A 71 5.33 -9.06 -1.73
C SER A 71 4.10 -9.68 -1.07
N GLU A 72 3.77 -9.24 0.14
CA GLU A 72 2.55 -9.61 0.85
C GLU A 72 1.30 -8.88 0.36
N GLY A 73 1.40 -8.05 -0.69
CA GLY A 73 0.28 -7.31 -1.24
C GLY A 73 -0.23 -6.20 -0.31
N ARG A 74 0.51 -5.86 0.74
CA ARG A 74 0.22 -4.82 1.74
C ARG A 74 0.69 -3.46 1.20
N PHE A 75 0.17 -3.07 0.04
CA PHE A 75 0.70 -1.94 -0.73
C PHE A 75 0.53 -0.58 -0.03
N TRP A 76 -0.52 -0.43 0.79
CA TRP A 76 -0.71 0.80 1.57
C TRP A 76 0.39 0.95 2.62
N GLU A 77 0.72 -0.11 3.34
CA GLU A 77 1.78 -0.08 4.35
C GLU A 77 3.16 0.08 3.71
N ALA A 78 3.39 -0.57 2.57
CA ALA A 78 4.61 -0.38 1.78
C ALA A 78 4.78 1.08 1.31
N HIS A 79 3.68 1.76 0.94
CA HIS A 79 3.68 3.18 0.62
C HIS A 79 4.03 4.03 1.84
N GLU A 80 3.34 3.84 2.96
CA GLU A 80 3.55 4.63 4.17
C GLU A 80 4.96 4.47 4.76
N SER A 81 5.52 3.25 4.71
CA SER A 81 6.89 3.01 5.20
C SER A 81 7.93 3.75 4.36
N LEU A 82 7.72 3.85 3.05
CA LEU A 82 8.60 4.60 2.16
C LEU A 82 8.41 6.12 2.28
N GLU A 83 7.17 6.61 2.45
CA GLU A 83 6.92 8.06 2.49
C GLU A 83 7.61 8.72 3.69
N LYS A 84 7.64 8.06 4.85
CA LYS A 84 8.35 8.55 6.04
C LYS A 84 9.84 8.75 5.78
N ILE A 85 10.48 7.78 5.14
CA ILE A 85 11.91 7.82 4.81
C ILE A 85 12.16 8.83 3.68
N TRP A 86 11.30 8.87 2.65
CA TRP A 86 11.44 9.78 1.50
C TRP A 86 11.53 11.25 1.92
N ARG A 87 10.78 11.65 2.96
CA ARG A 87 10.81 13.01 3.50
C ARG A 87 12.18 13.41 4.06
N THR A 88 13.02 12.46 4.43
CA THR A 88 14.36 12.70 4.99
C THR A 88 15.48 12.56 3.96
N LYS A 89 15.17 12.17 2.72
CA LYS A 89 16.14 11.97 1.63
C LYS A 89 16.20 13.15 0.69
N ASP A 90 17.35 13.29 0.02
CA ASP A 90 17.59 14.27 -1.04
C ASP A 90 18.31 13.67 -2.24
N GLY A 91 18.30 14.40 -3.36
CA GLY A 91 18.95 14.00 -4.61
C GLY A 91 18.47 12.63 -5.12
N LYS A 92 19.42 11.81 -5.61
CA LYS A 92 19.12 10.52 -6.25
C LYS A 92 18.42 9.52 -5.32
N GLU A 93 18.72 9.52 -4.03
CA GLU A 93 18.04 8.63 -3.07
C GLU A 93 16.56 8.98 -2.93
N LYS A 94 16.26 10.29 -2.92
CA LYS A 94 14.89 10.79 -2.90
C LYS A 94 14.12 10.39 -4.16
N ASP A 95 14.75 10.52 -5.32
CA ASP A 95 14.17 10.13 -6.61
C ASP A 95 13.90 8.61 -6.67
N PHE A 96 14.87 7.80 -6.23
CA PHE A 96 14.67 6.36 -6.15
C PHE A 96 13.50 6.00 -5.23
N GLN A 97 13.44 6.59 -4.04
CA GLN A 97 12.37 6.30 -3.10
C GLN A 97 11.00 6.77 -3.60
N GLN A 98 10.95 7.93 -4.26
CA GLN A 98 9.77 8.42 -4.95
C GLN A 98 9.28 7.41 -6.01
N SER A 99 10.20 6.77 -6.74
CA SER A 99 9.82 5.75 -7.73
C SER A 99 9.17 4.51 -7.09
N LEU A 100 9.67 4.05 -5.94
CA LEU A 100 9.06 2.93 -5.20
C LEU A 100 7.70 3.30 -4.62
N ILE A 101 7.55 4.52 -4.10
CA ILE A 101 6.27 5.08 -3.65
C ILE A 101 5.25 5.05 -4.79
N LEU A 102 5.64 5.54 -5.98
CA LEU A 102 4.76 5.53 -7.16
C LEU A 102 4.36 4.11 -7.56
N ILE A 103 5.26 3.13 -7.46
CA ILE A 103 4.94 1.73 -7.73
C ILE A 103 3.94 1.18 -6.71
N ALA A 104 4.12 1.45 -5.40
CA ALA A 104 3.16 1.06 -4.37
C ALA A 104 1.78 1.70 -4.59
N THR A 105 1.73 3.01 -4.88
CA THR A 105 0.50 3.71 -5.20
C THR A 105 -0.16 3.18 -6.49
N ALA A 106 0.63 2.82 -7.50
CA ALA A 106 0.11 2.22 -8.73
C ALA A 106 -0.60 0.88 -8.42
N MET A 107 -0.03 0.07 -7.53
CA MET A 107 -0.68 -1.17 -7.11
C MET A 107 -1.98 -0.91 -6.35
N LEU A 108 -2.03 0.07 -5.44
CA LEU A 108 -3.27 0.48 -4.79
C LEU A 108 -4.35 0.87 -5.81
N LYS A 109 -3.98 1.63 -6.84
CA LYS A 109 -4.89 2.03 -7.93
C LYS A 109 -5.36 0.83 -8.75
N TYR A 110 -4.47 -0.10 -9.04
CA TYR A 110 -4.79 -1.34 -9.72
C TYR A 110 -5.81 -2.17 -8.91
N CYS A 111 -5.63 -2.30 -7.59
CA CYS A 111 -6.56 -3.02 -6.69
C CYS A 111 -7.97 -2.39 -6.62
N LYS A 112 -8.11 -1.14 -7.07
CA LYS A 112 -9.39 -0.42 -7.15
C LYS A 112 -10.04 -0.50 -8.53
N GLY A 113 -9.41 -1.19 -9.48
CA GLY A 113 -9.84 -1.22 -10.89
C GLY A 113 -9.44 0.04 -11.68
N GLU A 114 -8.69 0.97 -11.10
CA GLU A 114 -8.24 2.22 -11.73
C GLU A 114 -6.98 1.98 -12.61
N LYS A 115 -7.08 1.05 -13.57
CA LYS A 115 -5.92 0.52 -14.33
C LYS A 115 -5.16 1.59 -15.12
N ASP A 116 -5.87 2.54 -15.73
CA ASP A 116 -5.23 3.62 -16.50
C ASP A 116 -4.41 4.56 -15.60
N ILE A 117 -4.90 4.80 -14.38
CA ILE A 117 -4.17 5.61 -13.38
C ILE A 117 -2.96 4.82 -12.88
N ALA A 118 -3.13 3.54 -12.58
CA ALA A 118 -2.03 2.66 -12.20
C ALA A 118 -0.91 2.66 -13.27
N PHE A 119 -1.28 2.51 -14.55
CA PHE A 119 -0.33 2.54 -15.65
C PHE A 119 0.44 3.87 -15.74
N LYS A 120 -0.26 5.00 -15.62
CA LYS A 120 0.40 6.33 -15.59
C LYS A 120 1.42 6.46 -14.46
N LEU A 121 1.10 5.96 -13.25
CA LEU A 121 2.01 5.99 -12.11
C LEU A 121 3.26 5.12 -12.34
N ILE A 122 3.10 3.94 -12.95
CA ILE A 122 4.24 3.10 -13.36
C ILE A 122 5.12 3.80 -14.39
N MET A 123 4.54 4.49 -15.37
CA MET A 123 5.31 5.25 -16.36
C MET A 123 6.10 6.40 -15.72
N ASN A 124 5.50 7.11 -14.77
CA ASN A 124 6.19 8.16 -14.01
C ASN A 124 7.34 7.59 -13.17
N ALA A 125 7.12 6.44 -12.50
CA ALA A 125 8.17 5.77 -11.75
C ALA A 125 9.34 5.39 -12.66
N ARG A 126 9.03 4.84 -13.85
CA ARG A 126 10.04 4.49 -14.87
C ARG A 126 10.82 5.70 -15.36
N GLU A 127 10.18 6.85 -15.57
CA GLU A 127 10.87 8.07 -16.01
C GLU A 127 11.87 8.56 -14.97
N ILE A 128 11.48 8.54 -13.68
CA ILE A 128 12.36 8.88 -12.57
C ILE A 128 13.52 7.89 -12.50
N LEU A 129 13.23 6.59 -12.62
CA LEU A 129 14.24 5.53 -12.63
C LEU A 129 15.19 5.61 -13.82
N GLY A 130 14.72 6.00 -15.01
CA GLY A 130 15.57 6.15 -16.19
C GLY A 130 16.63 7.25 -16.07
N LYS A 131 16.48 8.16 -15.09
CA LYS A 131 17.49 9.15 -14.71
C LYS A 131 18.54 8.56 -13.75
N THR A 132 18.26 7.40 -13.16
CA THR A 132 19.12 6.67 -12.21
C THR A 132 19.73 5.46 -12.92
N THR A 133 21.05 5.26 -12.88
CA THR A 133 21.67 4.18 -13.67
C THR A 133 21.37 2.79 -13.07
N ASN A 134 21.25 1.74 -13.90
CA ASN A 134 20.92 0.37 -13.46
C ASN A 134 21.86 -0.19 -12.37
N ASN A 135 23.14 0.21 -12.35
CA ASN A 135 24.10 -0.23 -11.32
C ASN A 135 23.84 0.42 -9.97
N GLU A 136 23.47 1.70 -9.93
CA GLU A 136 23.10 2.41 -8.71
C GLU A 136 21.83 1.79 -8.08
N LEU A 137 20.90 1.34 -8.92
CA LEU A 137 19.72 0.60 -8.50
C LEU A 137 20.09 -0.70 -7.77
N LEU A 138 20.99 -1.49 -8.36
CA LEU A 138 21.43 -2.75 -7.79
C LEU A 138 22.20 -2.55 -6.48
N GLU A 139 23.06 -1.53 -6.40
CA GLU A 139 23.79 -1.16 -5.19
C GLU A 139 22.83 -0.80 -4.05
N PHE A 140 21.81 0.01 -4.34
CA PHE A 140 20.83 0.46 -3.35
C PHE A 140 19.91 -0.67 -2.87
N LEU A 141 19.42 -1.51 -3.80
CA LEU A 141 18.62 -2.70 -3.47
C LEU A 141 19.42 -3.66 -2.57
N LYS A 142 20.71 -3.87 -2.85
CA LYS A 142 21.59 -4.65 -1.97
C LYS A 142 21.69 -4.04 -0.57
N ASN A 143 21.85 -2.73 -0.47
CA ASN A 143 21.95 -2.07 0.83
C ASN A 143 20.67 -2.17 1.68
N ILE A 144 19.48 -2.13 1.06
CA ILE A 144 18.21 -2.35 1.78
C ILE A 144 18.02 -3.82 2.18
N ILE A 145 18.44 -4.76 1.35
CA ILE A 145 18.29 -6.20 1.63
C ILE A 145 19.31 -6.68 2.69
N VAL A 146 20.48 -6.03 2.77
CA VAL A 146 21.58 -6.40 3.67
C VAL A 146 21.46 -5.75 5.06
N GLN A 147 20.64 -4.70 5.23
CA GLN A 147 20.26 -4.20 6.56
C GLN A 147 19.23 -5.15 7.20
N LYS A 148 19.75 -6.28 7.70
CA LYS A 148 19.11 -7.17 8.68
C LYS A 148 19.55 -6.79 10.08
#